data_AF-A0A426Y4Y9-F1
#
_entry.id   AF-A0A426Y4Y9-F1
#
_cell.length_a   1.000
_cell.length_b   1.000
_cell.length_c   1.000
_cell.angle_alpha   90.00
_cell.angle_beta   90.00
_cell.angle_gamma   90.00
#
_symmetry.space_group_name_H-M   'P 1'
#
loop_
_entity.id
_entity.type
_entity.pdbx_description
1 polymer ?
#
loop_
_entity_poly.entity_id
_entity_poly.type
_entity_poly.pdbx_seq_one_letter_code
_entity_poly.pdbx_strand_id
1 'polypeptide(L)'
;MLCLDMGTEERANELMHHLQNTTQFGLMAVSLGYYETLMSCSGSSTSSEMSPGERAQAGISPGLIRLSVGYSGTLEQRWSQFERALALRHPPPPPPPPQKQQPYLRL
;
A
#
# COMPACT_ATOMS: atom_id res chain seq x y z
N MET A 1 -9.50 -12.86 -5.13
CA MET A 1 -9.16 -12.17 -3.87
C MET A 1 -7.64 -12.24 -3.72
N LEU A 2 -6.99 -11.13 -3.40
CA LEU A 2 -5.55 -11.00 -3.24
C LEU A 2 -5.26 -10.51 -1.81
N CYS A 3 -4.18 -10.96 -1.19
CA CYS A 3 -3.73 -10.47 0.11
C CYS A 3 -2.31 -9.91 -0.01
N LEU A 4 -2.05 -8.80 0.69
CA LEU A 4 -0.74 -8.15 0.74
C LEU A 4 -0.36 -7.90 2.19
N ASP A 5 0.78 -8.45 2.62
CA ASP A 5 1.29 -8.26 3.97
C ASP A 5 2.26 -7.08 4.03
N MET A 6 1.88 -6.03 4.74
CA MET A 6 2.70 -4.84 4.96
C MET A 6 3.50 -4.89 6.27
N GLY A 7 3.40 -5.99 7.01
CA GLY A 7 4.03 -6.24 8.31
C GLY A 7 3.34 -5.53 9.47
N THR A 8 3.10 -4.21 9.34
CA THR A 8 2.47 -3.39 10.37
C THR A 8 1.20 -2.72 9.87
N GLU A 9 0.30 -2.41 10.80
CA GLU A 9 -0.97 -1.74 10.51
C GLU A 9 -0.74 -0.33 9.93
N GLU A 10 0.28 0.40 10.40
CA GLU A 10 0.61 1.74 9.92
C GLU A 10 1.00 1.71 8.43
N ARG A 11 1.85 0.74 8.04
CA ARG A 11 2.26 0.57 6.64
C ARG A 11 1.09 0.12 5.76
N ALA A 12 0.19 -0.68 6.31
CA ALA A 12 -1.03 -1.09 5.61
C ALA A 12 -1.97 0.09 5.37
N ASN A 13 -2.24 0.87 6.41
CA ASN A 13 -3.09 2.06 6.34
C ASN A 13 -2.51 3.14 5.43
N GLU A 14 -1.19 3.36 5.46
CA GLU A 14 -0.48 4.26 4.54
C GLU A 14 -0.68 3.85 3.08
N LEU A 15 -0.48 2.57 2.75
CA LEU A 15 -0.68 2.09 1.38
C LEU A 15 -2.15 2.23 0.94
N MET A 16 -3.09 1.80 1.79
CA MET A 16 -4.52 1.91 1.48
C MET A 16 -4.96 3.37 1.29
N HIS A 17 -4.38 4.30 2.06
CA HIS A 17 -4.62 5.73 1.90
C HIS A 17 -4.22 6.21 0.50
N HIS A 18 -3.05 5.84 0.00
CA HIS A 18 -2.63 6.21 -1.37
C HIS A 18 -3.46 5.52 -2.45
N LEU A 19 -3.75 4.23 -2.28
CA LEU A 19 -4.58 3.46 -3.21
C LEU A 19 -5.99 4.09 -3.36
N GLN A 20 -6.56 4.61 -2.28
CA GLN A 20 -7.87 5.27 -2.34
C GLN A 20 -7.77 6.74 -2.76
N ASN A 21 -7.02 7.54 -2.01
CA ASN A 21 -7.11 9.00 -2.06
C ASN A 21 -6.14 9.64 -3.06
N THR A 22 -5.16 8.89 -3.60
CA THR A 22 -4.19 9.42 -4.56
C THR A 22 -4.32 8.80 -5.94
N THR A 23 -4.47 7.48 -6.04
CA THR A 23 -4.48 6.78 -7.34
C THR A 23 -5.85 6.28 -7.76
N GLN A 24 -6.85 6.31 -6.87
CA GLN A 24 -8.22 5.83 -7.13
C GLN A 24 -8.23 4.36 -7.61
N PHE A 25 -7.32 3.55 -7.07
CA PHE A 25 -7.20 2.12 -7.36
C PHE A 25 -8.41 1.34 -6.82
N GLY A 26 -8.83 1.66 -5.59
CA GLY A 26 -9.92 1.00 -4.89
C GLY A 26 -10.41 1.76 -3.67
N LEU A 27 -11.44 1.22 -3.03
CA LEU A 27 -12.11 1.81 -1.87
C LEU A 27 -11.80 1.01 -0.61
N MET A 28 -11.58 1.70 0.51
CA MET A 28 -11.53 1.07 1.83
C MET A 28 -12.96 0.69 2.25
N ALA A 29 -13.22 -0.61 2.36
CA ALA A 29 -14.53 -1.12 2.76
C ALA A 29 -14.39 -2.52 3.38
N VAL A 30 -15.27 -2.82 4.35
CA VAL A 30 -15.37 -4.15 4.97
C VAL A 30 -16.19 -5.16 4.14
N SER A 31 -16.81 -4.70 3.04
CA SER A 31 -17.62 -5.53 2.16
C SER A 31 -16.81 -6.18 1.03
N LEU A 32 -17.39 -7.21 0.39
CA LEU A 32 -16.83 -7.93 -0.76
C LEU A 32 -17.87 -8.01 -1.89
N GLY A 33 -17.42 -8.17 -3.14
CA GLY A 33 -18.31 -8.47 -4.27
C GLY A 33 -18.93 -7.25 -4.97
N TYR A 34 -18.18 -6.15 -5.09
CA TYR A 34 -18.57 -4.98 -5.86
C TYR A 34 -17.76 -4.88 -7.18
N TYR A 35 -18.24 -4.10 -8.15
CA TYR A 35 -17.53 -3.95 -9.43
C TYR A 35 -16.24 -3.12 -9.31
N GLU A 36 -16.13 -2.28 -8.28
CA GLU A 36 -14.87 -1.61 -7.89
C GLU A 36 -13.99 -2.50 -7.01
N THR A 37 -12.69 -2.20 -6.99
CA THR A 37 -11.77 -2.87 -6.06
C THR A 37 -12.02 -2.42 -4.62
N LEU A 38 -12.22 -3.37 -3.70
CA LEU A 38 -12.41 -3.12 -2.27
C LEU A 38 -11.19 -3.59 -1.46
N MET A 39 -10.85 -2.84 -0.42
CA MET A 39 -9.65 -3.04 0.39
C MET A 39 -9.97 -2.98 1.88
N SER A 40 -9.38 -3.85 2.68
CA SER A 40 -9.49 -3.79 4.15
C SER A 40 -8.23 -4.28 4.84
N CYS A 41 -7.91 -3.70 6.00
CA CYS A 41 -6.89 -4.25 6.90
C CYS A 41 -7.54 -5.34 7.77
N SER A 42 -7.15 -6.59 7.55
CA SER A 42 -7.77 -7.77 8.17
C SER A 42 -7.51 -7.84 9.67
N GLY A 43 -6.31 -7.42 10.07
CA GLY A 43 -5.85 -7.43 11.46
C GLY A 43 -6.71 -6.55 12.38
N SER A 44 -7.23 -5.42 11.88
CA SER A 44 -8.03 -4.48 12.68
C SER A 44 -9.54 -4.52 12.40
N SER A 45 -10.00 -5.21 11.35
CA SER A 45 -11.43 -5.26 11.00
C SER A 45 -12.05 -6.66 11.15
N THR A 46 -11.89 -7.53 10.16
CA THR A 46 -12.63 -8.80 10.06
C THR A 46 -12.20 -9.87 11.05
N SER A 47 -10.99 -9.74 11.61
CA SER A 47 -10.45 -10.67 12.61
C SER A 47 -10.26 -10.01 13.97
N SER A 48 -10.90 -8.85 14.19
CA SER A 48 -10.80 -8.06 15.42
C SER A 48 -11.20 -8.84 16.68
N GLU A 49 -12.07 -9.84 16.54
CA GLU A 49 -12.55 -10.71 17.62
C GLU A 49 -11.56 -11.84 18.00
N MET A 50 -10.60 -12.16 17.13
CA MET A 50 -9.58 -13.18 17.43
C MET A 50 -8.50 -12.61 18.36
N SER A 51 -8.03 -13.43 19.31
CA SER A 51 -6.88 -13.08 20.14
C SER A 51 -5.59 -12.98 19.29
N PRO A 52 -4.55 -12.26 19.76
CA PRO A 52 -3.29 -12.15 19.04
C PRO A 52 -2.64 -13.52 18.74
N GLY A 53 -2.78 -14.48 19.66
CA GLY A 53 -2.26 -15.85 19.47
C GLY A 53 -2.99 -16.61 18.36
N GLU A 54 -4.33 -16.50 18.31
CA GLU A 54 -5.14 -17.12 17.26
C GLU A 54 -4.88 -16.50 15.89
N ARG A 55 -4.69 -15.18 15.82
CA ARG A 55 -4.32 -14.49 14.56
C ARG A 55 -2.96 -14.95 14.05
N ALA A 56 -1.97 -15.06 14.93
CA ALA A 56 -0.64 -15.53 14.57
C ALA A 56 -0.67 -16.97 14.04
N GLN A 57 -1.43 -17.87 14.68
CA GLN A 57 -1.61 -19.25 14.22
C GLN A 57 -2.33 -19.33 12.87
N ALA A 58 -3.27 -18.41 12.61
CA ALA A 58 -3.99 -18.30 11.35
C ALA A 58 -3.19 -17.57 10.24
N GLY A 59 -1.98 -17.06 10.53
CA GLY A 59 -1.16 -16.31 9.56
C GLY A 59 -1.70 -14.91 9.25
N ILE A 60 -2.49 -14.32 10.15
CA ILE A 60 -3.08 -12.99 10.00
C ILE A 60 -2.16 -11.97 10.66
N SER A 61 -1.28 -11.36 9.86
CA SER A 61 -0.42 -10.29 10.34
C SER A 61 -1.23 -9.00 10.65
N PRO A 62 -0.72 -8.11 11.52
CA PRO A 62 -1.34 -6.80 11.75
C PRO A 62 -1.43 -5.93 10.48
N GLY A 63 -0.51 -6.14 9.53
CA GLY A 63 -0.46 -5.40 8.27
C GLY A 63 -1.12 -6.11 7.09
N LEU A 64 -1.94 -7.15 7.31
CA LEU A 64 -2.53 -7.94 6.23
C LEU A 64 -3.69 -7.20 5.55
N ILE A 65 -3.43 -6.66 4.36
CA ILE A 65 -4.45 -6.07 3.50
C ILE A 65 -5.13 -7.16 2.69
N ARG A 66 -6.46 -7.18 2.69
CA ARG A 66 -7.29 -7.97 1.76
C ARG A 66 -7.81 -7.09 0.65
N LEU A 67 -7.61 -7.54 -0.58
CA LEU A 67 -8.03 -6.88 -1.81
C LEU A 67 -9.05 -7.76 -2.54
N SER A 68 -10.28 -7.27 -2.63
CA SER A 68 -11.29 -7.79 -3.54
C SER A 68 -11.20 -7.02 -4.84
N VAL A 69 -10.37 -7.50 -5.77
CA VAL A 69 -10.17 -6.86 -7.07
C VAL A 69 -11.48 -6.89 -7.87
N GLY A 70 -11.98 -5.70 -8.19
CA GLY A 70 -13.16 -5.51 -9.05
C GLY A 70 -12.80 -5.60 -10.53
N TYR A 71 -13.77 -5.35 -11.39
CA TYR A 71 -13.61 -5.37 -12.85
C TYR A 71 -13.83 -3.99 -13.50
N SER A 72 -13.77 -2.91 -12.71
CA SER A 72 -13.82 -1.53 -13.20
C SER A 72 -12.51 -1.10 -13.88
N GLY A 73 -12.63 -0.48 -15.06
CA GLY A 73 -11.48 -0.03 -15.86
C GLY A 73 -10.72 -1.16 -16.55
N THR A 74 -9.57 -0.84 -17.15
CA THR A 74 -8.70 -1.86 -17.78
C THR A 74 -7.65 -2.37 -16.80
N LEU A 75 -7.07 -3.53 -17.10
CA LEU A 75 -5.99 -4.12 -16.32
C LEU A 75 -4.80 -3.16 -16.20
N GLU A 76 -4.41 -2.52 -17.30
CA GLU A 76 -3.28 -1.60 -17.38
C GLU A 76 -3.50 -0.36 -16.51
N GLN A 77 -4.73 0.16 -16.50
CA GLN A 77 -5.11 1.28 -15.65
C GLN A 77 -4.97 0.90 -14.18
N ARG A 78 -5.55 -0.23 -13.76
CA ARG A 78 -5.50 -0.70 -12.37
C ARG A 78 -4.06 -0.99 -11.95
N TRP A 79 -3.28 -1.62 -12.81
CA TRP A 79 -1.87 -1.91 -12.58
C TRP A 79 -1.05 -0.62 -12.39
N SER A 80 -1.20 0.34 -13.29
CA SER A 80 -0.51 1.64 -13.19
C SER A 80 -0.88 2.41 -11.91
N GLN A 81 -2.15 2.40 -11.50
CA GLN A 81 -2.59 3.02 -10.25
C GLN A 81 -1.99 2.34 -9.01
N PHE A 82 -1.85 1.01 -9.05
CA PHE A 82 -1.24 0.25 -7.97
C PHE A 82 0.27 0.54 -7.86
N GLU A 83 1.01 0.50 -8.97
CA GLU A 83 2.45 0.81 -9.00
C GLU A 83 2.74 2.24 -8.53
N ARG A 84 1.94 3.21 -8.97
CA ARG A 84 2.08 4.60 -8.51
C ARG A 84 1.87 4.73 -7.01
N ALA A 85 0.90 4.02 -6.44
CA ALA A 85 0.66 4.04 -5.00
C ALA A 85 1.84 3.43 -4.22
N LEU A 86 2.46 2.37 -4.74
CA LEU A 86 3.66 1.78 -4.15
C LEU A 86 4.86 2.74 -4.20
N ALA A 87 5.06 3.44 -5.32
CA ALA A 87 6.16 4.38 -5.50
C ALA A 87 6.09 5.56 -4.51
N LEU A 88 4.89 6.01 -4.13
CA LEU A 88 4.69 7.11 -3.17
C LEU A 88 5.16 6.77 -1.75
N ARG A 89 5.31 5.49 -1.41
CA ARG A 89 5.80 5.04 -0.10
C ARG A 89 7.32 5.11 0.03
N HIS A 90 8.04 5.31 -1.07
CA HIS A 90 9.48 5.53 -1.03
C HIS A 90 9.76 7.03 -0.96
N PRO A 91 10.52 7.52 0.03
CA PRO A 91 11.01 8.88 -0.04
C PRO A 91 11.87 9.03 -1.31
N PRO A 92 11.82 10.19 -1.99
CA PRO A 92 12.73 10.44 -3.10
C PRO A 92 14.17 10.22 -2.64
N PRO A 93 15.07 9.71 -3.51
CA PRO A 93 16.46 9.54 -3.15
C PRO A 93 17.02 10.88 -2.62
N PRO A 94 17.89 10.85 -1.59
CA PRO A 94 18.45 12.08 -1.05
C PRO A 94 19.13 12.87 -2.19
N PRO A 95 19.04 14.21 -2.18
CA PRO A 95 19.69 15.02 -3.20
C PRO A 95 21.18 14.70 -3.25
N PRO A 96 21.80 14.69 -4.44
CA PRO A 96 23.22 14.42 -4.57
C PRO A 96 24.02 15.40 -3.70
N PRO A 97 25.12 14.95 -3.05
CA PRO A 97 25.94 15.82 -2.22
C PRO A 97 26.43 17.03 -3.04
N PRO A 98 26.52 18.22 -2.43
CA PRO A 98 26.98 19.42 -3.13
C PRO A 98 28.35 19.15 -3.76
N GLN A 99 28.46 19.34 -5.07
CA GLN A 99 29.73 19.22 -5.79
C GLN A 99 30.69 20.26 -5.20
N LYS A 100 31.77 19.79 -4.57
CA LYS A 100 32.86 20.68 -4.13
C LYS A 100 33.37 21.42 -5.37
N GLN A 101 33.15 22.73 -5.43
CA GLN A 101 33.80 23.58 -6.42
C GLN A 101 35.31 23.38 -6.27
N GLN A 102 35.93 22.75 -7.27
CA GLN A 102 37.39 22.74 -7.37
C GLN A 102 37.83 24.19 -7.63
N PRO A 103 38.74 24.76 -6.82
CA PRO A 103 39.25 26.09 -7.10
C PRO A 103 39.98 26.04 -8.44
N TYR A 104 39.51 26.84 -9.40
CA TYR A 104 40.20 27.06 -10.67
C TYR A 104 41.66 27.42 -10.38
N LEU A 105 42.57 26.56 -10.82
CA LEU A 105 44.00 26.88 -10.87
C LEU A 105 44.12 28.09 -11.82
N ARG A 106 44.31 29.29 -11.27
CA ARG A 106 44.76 30.43 -12.08
C ARG A 106 46.21 30.15 -12.48
N LEU A 107 46.42 29.99 -13.79
CA LEU A 107 47.74 30.12 -14.41
C LEU A 107 48.23 31.56 -14.28
#